data_AF-A0A9N9P658-F1
#
_entry.id   AF-A0A9N9P658-F1
#
_cell.length_a   1.000
_cell.length_b   1.000
_cell.length_c   1.000
_cell.angle_alpha   90.00
_cell.angle_beta   90.00
_cell.angle_gamma   90.00
#
_symmetry.space_group_name_H-M   'P 1'
#
loop_
_entity.id
_entity.type
_entity.pdbx_description
1 polymer ?
#
loop_
_entity_poly.entity_id
_entity_poly.type
_entity_poly.pdbx_seq_one_letter_code
_entity_poly.pdbx_strand_id
1 'polypeptide(L)'
;LMIVYNNVAIKHSSESLSNHLLCLLNALCSEDRVYAKSANVTLVYELGLELFRDTIVRSTIYPIQNHLLDVLLNQILLERKNKIIDHSNIKASMDMLLKLTDTSAKDSVYTTDFEERFLETSAEYYRVEGQMLVGECDVPEYMKKVEKRFNEEE
;
A
#
# COMPACT_ATOMS: atom_id res chain seq x y z
N LEU A 1 -7.33 19.51 -24.82
CA LEU A 1 -6.56 18.34 -25.32
C LEU A 1 -5.15 18.27 -24.71
N MET A 2 -4.29 19.29 -24.83
CA MET A 2 -2.95 19.31 -24.20
C MET A 2 -2.95 19.16 -22.66
N ILE A 3 -3.91 19.78 -21.95
CA ILE A 3 -4.01 19.69 -20.48
C ILE A 3 -4.44 18.28 -20.02
N VAL A 4 -5.28 17.60 -20.80
CA VAL A 4 -5.73 16.23 -20.50
C VAL A 4 -4.61 15.24 -20.81
N TYR A 5 -3.89 15.41 -21.92
CA TYR A 5 -2.72 14.61 -22.26
C TYR A 5 -1.59 14.75 -21.24
N ASN A 6 -1.30 15.98 -20.79
CA ASN A 6 -0.32 16.20 -19.72
C ASN A 6 -0.76 15.57 -18.40
N ASN A 7 -2.04 15.65 -18.02
CA ASN A 7 -2.53 14.98 -16.81
C ASN A 7 -2.43 13.44 -16.91
N VAL A 8 -2.72 12.86 -18.08
CA VAL A 8 -2.59 11.41 -18.31
C VAL A 8 -1.11 10.99 -18.30
N ALA A 9 -0.22 11.77 -18.92
CA ALA A 9 1.21 11.50 -18.93
C ALA A 9 1.85 11.66 -17.54
N ILE A 10 1.46 12.70 -16.79
CA ILE A 10 1.91 12.92 -15.41
C ILE A 10 1.39 11.81 -14.51
N LYS A 11 0.13 11.38 -14.68
CA LYS A 11 -0.44 10.27 -13.89
C LYS A 11 0.26 8.94 -14.20
N HIS A 12 0.49 8.64 -15.47
CA HIS A 12 1.21 7.43 -15.88
C HIS A 12 2.69 7.45 -15.44
N SER A 13 3.35 8.61 -15.48
CA SER A 13 4.70 8.79 -14.96
C SER A 13 4.74 8.66 -13.43
N SER A 14 3.72 9.17 -12.73
CA SER A 14 3.58 9.06 -11.28
C SER A 14 3.34 7.61 -10.84
N GLU A 15 2.48 6.88 -11.56
CA GLU A 15 2.23 5.45 -11.33
C GLU A 15 3.49 4.61 -11.58
N SER A 16 4.25 4.93 -12.63
CA SER A 16 5.53 4.26 -12.91
C SER A 16 6.56 4.52 -11.80
N LEU A 17 6.72 5.75 -11.35
CA LEU A 17 7.63 6.09 -10.23
C LEU A 17 7.21 5.40 -8.93
N SER A 18 5.91 5.31 -8.68
CA SER A 18 5.33 4.62 -7.53
C SER A 18 5.67 3.13 -7.52
N ASN A 19 5.50 2.46 -8.67
CA ASN A 19 5.85 1.05 -8.82
C ASN A 19 7.36 0.83 -8.66
N HIS A 20 8.20 1.73 -9.18
CA HIS A 20 9.65 1.65 -8.97
C HIS A 20 10.04 1.79 -7.50
N LEU A 21 9.37 2.66 -6.73
CA LEU A 21 9.59 2.79 -5.29
C LEU A 21 9.26 1.49 -4.56
N LEU A 22 8.11 0.85 -4.86
CA LEU A 22 7.75 -0.45 -4.30
C LEU A 22 8.78 -1.54 -4.65
N CYS A 23 9.22 -1.60 -5.91
CA CYS A 23 10.24 -2.54 -6.35
C CYS A 23 11.58 -2.34 -5.61
N LEU A 24 12.02 -1.08 -5.43
CA LEU A 24 13.26 -0.76 -4.73
C LEU A 24 13.18 -1.16 -3.26
N LEU A 25 12.07 -0.86 -2.58
CA LEU A 25 11.86 -1.26 -1.19
C LEU A 25 11.80 -2.78 -1.05
N ASN A 26 11.11 -3.47 -1.98
CA ASN A 26 11.07 -4.92 -2.02
C ASN A 26 12.47 -5.54 -2.22
N ALA A 27 13.28 -4.99 -3.13
CA ALA A 27 14.66 -5.43 -3.33
C ALA A 27 15.51 -5.26 -2.06
N LEU A 28 15.39 -4.10 -1.40
CA LEU A 28 16.09 -3.82 -0.14
C LEU A 28 15.67 -4.79 0.98
N CYS A 29 14.38 -5.16 1.07
CA CYS A 29 13.90 -6.13 2.05
C CYS A 29 14.20 -7.60 1.70
N SER A 30 14.50 -7.90 0.43
CA SER A 30 14.67 -9.27 -0.07
C SER A 30 16.13 -9.74 -0.05
N GLU A 31 17.10 -8.84 -0.26
CA GLU A 31 18.53 -9.18 -0.36
C GLU A 31 19.14 -9.70 0.97
N ASP A 32 18.53 -9.40 2.13
CA ASP A 32 19.01 -9.92 3.42
C ASP A 32 18.63 -11.38 3.70
N ARG A 33 17.74 -12.00 2.90
CA ARG A 33 17.36 -13.40 3.09
C ARG A 33 18.45 -14.41 2.71
N VAL A 34 19.47 -14.00 1.95
CA VAL A 34 20.49 -14.92 1.41
C VAL A 34 21.67 -15.10 2.38
N TYR A 35 22.05 -14.07 3.15
CA TYR A 35 23.10 -14.18 4.17
C TYR A 35 22.62 -14.79 5.49
N ALA A 36 21.32 -14.73 5.74
CA ALA A 36 20.64 -15.08 6.99
C ALA A 36 20.29 -16.58 7.14
N LYS A 37 20.91 -17.51 6.42
CA LYS A 37 20.59 -18.96 6.56
C LYS A 37 21.67 -19.81 7.25
N SER A 38 22.87 -19.29 7.50
CA SER A 38 24.01 -20.11 7.95
C SER A 38 24.57 -19.79 9.35
N ALA A 39 24.11 -18.74 10.06
CA ALA A 39 24.89 -18.20 11.19
C ALA A 39 24.13 -17.81 12.49
N ASN A 40 22.97 -18.40 12.82
CA ASN A 40 22.20 -18.13 14.06
C ASN A 40 21.59 -16.71 14.14
N VAL A 41 20.43 -16.54 13.49
CA VAL A 41 20.12 -15.37 12.64
C VAL A 41 19.25 -14.29 13.29
N THR A 42 18.72 -14.52 14.49
CA THR A 42 17.77 -13.61 15.13
C THR A 42 18.35 -12.21 15.39
N LEU A 43 19.60 -12.10 15.85
CA LEU A 43 20.21 -10.81 16.24
C LEU A 43 20.58 -9.88 15.06
N VAL A 44 21.10 -10.42 13.95
CA VAL A 44 21.51 -9.58 12.80
C VAL A 44 20.31 -9.17 11.96
N TYR A 45 19.34 -10.09 11.79
CA TYR A 45 18.12 -9.81 11.04
C TYR A 45 17.23 -8.78 11.75
N GLU A 46 17.02 -8.91 13.06
CA GLU A 46 16.27 -7.93 13.84
C GLU A 46 16.95 -6.55 13.83
N LEU A 47 18.27 -6.49 14.01
CA LEU A 47 19.03 -5.24 13.91
C LEU A 47 18.92 -4.61 12.51
N GLY A 48 18.93 -5.42 11.46
CA GLY A 48 18.74 -4.94 10.09
C GLY A 48 17.37 -4.29 9.88
N LEU A 49 16.31 -4.90 10.43
CA LEU A 49 14.96 -4.33 10.40
C LEU A 49 14.87 -3.02 11.21
N GLU A 50 15.51 -2.94 12.38
CA GLU A 50 15.55 -1.71 13.18
C GLU A 50 16.28 -0.58 12.43
N LEU A 51 17.46 -0.87 11.85
CA LEU A 51 18.23 0.10 11.08
C LEU A 51 17.45 0.57 9.84
N PHE A 52 16.77 -0.34 9.14
CA PHE A 52 15.94 -0.01 7.99
C PHE A 52 14.75 0.86 8.39
N ARG A 53 14.06 0.51 9.48
CA ARG A 53 12.97 1.32 10.04
C ARG A 53 13.45 2.74 10.33
N ASP A 54 14.54 2.88 11.07
CA ASP A 54 14.98 4.19 11.57
C ASP A 54 15.59 5.06 10.47
N THR A 55 16.30 4.45 9.51
CA THR A 55 17.03 5.17 8.46
C THR A 55 16.16 5.49 7.25
N ILE A 56 15.30 4.54 6.84
CA ILE A 56 14.52 4.64 5.60
C ILE A 56 13.08 5.02 5.88
N VAL A 57 12.37 4.22 6.69
CA VAL A 57 10.93 4.44 6.93
C VAL A 57 10.70 5.70 7.76
N ARG A 58 11.36 5.82 8.91
CA ARG A 58 11.29 6.97 9.82
C ARG A 58 12.30 8.06 9.48
N SER A 59 12.81 8.08 8.25
CA SER A 59 13.78 9.09 7.82
C SER A 59 13.22 10.50 8.04
N THR A 60 13.95 11.33 8.78
CA THR A 60 13.58 12.74 9.00
C THR A 60 13.98 13.66 7.85
N ILE A 61 14.85 13.17 6.96
CA ILE A 61 15.38 13.92 5.82
C ILE A 61 14.45 13.81 4.62
N TYR A 62 13.90 12.62 4.37
CA TYR A 62 13.02 12.33 3.24
C TYR A 62 11.73 11.67 3.73
N PRO A 63 10.53 12.13 3.33
CA PRO A 63 9.26 11.58 3.77
C PRO A 63 8.91 10.26 3.07
N ILE A 64 9.85 9.30 3.04
CA ILE A 64 9.76 8.04 2.29
C ILE A 64 8.56 7.22 2.75
N GLN A 65 8.30 7.16 4.06
CA GLN A 65 7.13 6.48 4.59
C GLN A 65 5.82 7.03 4.04
N ASN A 66 5.62 8.35 4.07
CA ASN A 66 4.36 8.92 3.57
C ASN A 66 4.17 8.59 2.08
N HIS A 67 5.24 8.70 1.28
CA HIS A 67 5.18 8.30 -0.12
C HIS A 67 4.87 6.81 -0.30
N LEU A 68 5.48 5.92 0.50
CA LEU A 68 5.19 4.50 0.46
C LEU A 68 3.71 4.22 0.77
N LEU A 69 3.17 4.82 1.84
CA LEU A 69 1.77 4.64 2.24
C LEU A 69 0.83 5.16 1.14
N ASP A 70 1.10 6.35 0.60
CA ASP A 70 0.29 6.94 -0.47
C ASP A 70 0.31 6.07 -1.72
N VAL A 71 1.47 5.51 -2.08
CA VAL A 71 1.62 4.59 -3.20
C VAL A 71 0.80 3.32 -2.97
N LEU A 72 0.90 2.69 -1.80
CA LEU A 72 0.13 1.47 -1.48
C LEU A 72 -1.38 1.72 -1.54
N LEU A 73 -1.86 2.81 -0.93
CA LEU A 73 -3.26 3.21 -0.99
C LEU A 73 -3.72 3.48 -2.43
N ASN A 74 -2.88 4.11 -3.24
CA ASN A 74 -3.20 4.35 -4.64
C ASN A 74 -3.26 3.05 -5.46
N GLN A 75 -2.41 2.07 -5.19
CA GLN A 75 -2.52 0.76 -5.87
C GLN A 75 -3.84 0.06 -5.55
N ILE A 76 -4.27 0.06 -4.28
CA ILE A 76 -5.57 -0.50 -3.88
C ILE A 76 -6.72 0.25 -4.55
N LEU A 77 -6.64 1.58 -4.64
CA LEU A 77 -7.63 2.38 -5.37
C LEU A 77 -7.68 2.05 -6.86
N LEU A 78 -6.53 1.78 -7.48
CA LEU A 78 -6.44 1.37 -8.88
C LEU A 78 -7.09 0.01 -9.09
N GLU A 79 -6.82 -0.95 -8.21
CA GLU A 79 -7.43 -2.27 -8.20
C GLU A 79 -8.96 -2.20 -8.11
N ARG A 80 -9.51 -1.43 -7.16
CA ARG A 80 -10.97 -1.19 -7.02
C ARG A 80 -11.61 -0.57 -8.28
N LYS A 81 -10.81 0.16 -9.05
CA LYS A 81 -11.16 0.74 -10.36
C LYS A 81 -10.91 -0.23 -11.53
N ASN A 82 -10.76 -1.52 -11.24
CA ASN A 82 -10.52 -2.60 -12.19
C ASN A 82 -9.26 -2.38 -13.05
N LYS A 83 -8.22 -1.77 -12.46
CA LYS A 83 -6.89 -1.67 -13.09
C LYS A 83 -6.04 -2.86 -12.70
N ILE A 84 -5.19 -3.30 -13.63
CA ILE A 84 -4.21 -4.35 -13.38
C ILE A 84 -3.11 -3.76 -12.50
N ILE A 85 -2.89 -4.41 -11.36
CA ILE A 85 -1.85 -4.04 -10.39
C ILE A 85 -0.92 -5.23 -10.15
N ASP A 86 0.25 -4.94 -9.57
CA ASP A 86 1.19 -5.97 -9.16
C ASP A 86 1.00 -6.33 -7.68
N HIS A 87 0.18 -7.36 -7.44
CA HIS A 87 -0.11 -7.85 -6.09
C HIS A 87 1.14 -8.36 -5.36
N SER A 88 2.19 -8.78 -6.09
CA SER A 88 3.40 -9.31 -5.45
C SER A 88 4.15 -8.21 -4.69
N ASN A 89 4.24 -7.02 -5.29
CA ASN A 89 4.89 -5.86 -4.69
C ASN A 89 4.09 -5.27 -3.53
N ILE A 90 2.76 -5.24 -3.64
CA ILE A 90 1.88 -4.82 -2.54
C ILE A 90 2.05 -5.78 -1.36
N LYS A 91 1.92 -7.08 -1.60
CA LYS A 91 2.06 -8.10 -0.55
C LYS A 91 3.43 -8.03 0.13
N ALA A 92 4.52 -7.94 -0.64
CA ALA A 92 5.86 -7.83 -0.08
C ALA A 92 6.03 -6.57 0.80
N SER A 93 5.42 -5.45 0.37
CA SER A 93 5.44 -4.20 1.13
C SER A 93 4.61 -4.31 2.42
N MET A 94 3.43 -4.95 2.37
CA MET A 94 2.63 -5.22 3.58
C MET A 94 3.35 -6.15 4.56
N ASP A 95 3.94 -7.24 4.04
CA ASP A 95 4.74 -8.18 4.83
C ASP A 95 5.93 -7.48 5.50
N MET A 96 6.54 -6.48 4.84
CA MET A 96 7.57 -5.63 5.44
C MET A 96 6.99 -4.76 6.55
N LEU A 97 5.91 -4.00 6.29
CA LEU A 97 5.30 -3.12 7.29
C LEU A 97 4.84 -3.87 8.55
N LEU A 98 4.37 -5.11 8.40
CA LEU A 98 4.00 -5.98 9.52
C LEU A 98 5.18 -6.45 10.36
N LYS A 99 6.37 -6.58 9.76
CA LYS A 99 7.60 -7.02 10.46
C LYS A 99 8.35 -5.88 11.12
N LEU A 100 8.20 -4.66 10.62
CA LEU A 100 8.78 -3.49 11.24
C LEU A 100 7.96 -3.15 12.48
N THR A 101 8.53 -3.34 13.67
CA THR A 101 7.90 -2.94 14.93
C THR A 101 8.17 -1.46 15.16
N ASP A 102 7.14 -0.69 15.51
CA ASP A 102 7.34 0.68 15.98
C ASP A 102 8.11 0.67 17.31
N THR A 103 9.02 1.61 17.49
CA THR A 103 9.75 1.76 18.77
C THR A 103 8.86 2.39 19.85
N SER A 104 7.80 3.09 19.45
CA SER A 104 6.94 3.93 20.29
C SER A 104 5.68 3.20 20.76
N ALA A 105 5.17 2.30 19.92
CA ALA A 105 4.04 1.41 20.22
C ALA A 105 4.56 -0.03 20.05
N LYS A 106 4.15 -0.98 20.89
CA LYS A 106 4.55 -2.41 20.74
C LYS A 106 3.92 -3.08 19.50
N ASP A 107 3.46 -2.29 18.54
CA ASP A 107 2.71 -2.67 17.36
C ASP A 107 3.56 -2.45 16.11
N SER A 108 3.12 -3.01 14.98
CA SER A 108 3.83 -2.89 13.71
C SER A 108 3.60 -1.52 13.05
N VAL A 109 4.54 -1.09 12.19
CA VAL A 109 4.40 0.10 11.33
C VAL A 109 3.14 0.02 10.48
N TYR A 110 2.72 -1.19 10.09
CA TYR A 110 1.42 -1.42 9.46
C TYR A 110 0.27 -0.90 10.32
N THR A 111 0.21 -1.30 11.59
CA THR A 111 -0.89 -0.96 12.52
C THR A 111 -0.88 0.54 12.81
N THR A 112 0.31 1.10 13.06
CA THR A 112 0.45 2.49 13.50
C THR A 112 0.28 3.52 12.39
N ASP A 113 0.67 3.21 11.15
CA ASP A 113 0.71 4.22 10.08
C ASP A 113 -0.14 3.89 8.85
N PHE A 114 -0.40 2.61 8.57
CA PHE A 114 -1.12 2.21 7.36
C PHE A 114 -2.58 1.89 7.64
N GLU A 115 -2.88 1.08 8.65
CA GLU A 115 -4.21 0.50 8.87
C GLU A 115 -5.29 1.57 9.03
N GLU A 116 -5.06 2.58 9.88
CA GLU A 116 -6.02 3.66 10.09
C GLU A 116 -6.31 4.42 8.79
N ARG A 117 -5.28 4.85 8.05
CA ARG A 117 -5.46 5.54 6.76
C ARG A 117 -6.17 4.64 5.74
N PHE A 118 -5.85 3.35 5.70
CA PHE A 118 -6.48 2.40 4.80
C PHE A 118 -7.97 2.27 5.09
N LEU A 119 -8.36 2.15 6.36
CA LEU A 119 -9.76 2.05 6.76
C LEU A 119 -10.52 3.35 6.47
N GLU A 120 -9.94 4.51 6.78
CA GLU A 120 -10.54 5.81 6.49
C GLU A 120 -10.77 6.02 4.99
N THR A 121 -9.75 5.77 4.17
CA THR A 121 -9.84 5.95 2.72
C THR A 121 -10.79 4.94 2.07
N SER A 122 -10.85 3.71 2.58
CA SER A 122 -11.80 2.68 2.13
C SER A 122 -13.23 3.03 2.52
N ALA A 123 -13.47 3.50 3.75
CA ALA A 123 -14.78 3.95 4.19
C ALA A 123 -15.31 5.09 3.33
N GLU A 124 -14.45 6.08 3.04
CA GLU A 124 -14.83 7.20 2.15
C GLU A 124 -15.12 6.73 0.73
N TYR A 125 -14.31 5.80 0.19
CA TYR A 125 -14.54 5.22 -1.13
C TYR A 125 -15.92 4.56 -1.24
N TYR A 126 -16.29 3.67 -0.32
CA TYR A 126 -17.59 3.01 -0.36
C TYR A 126 -18.75 3.95 -0.04
N ARG A 127 -18.53 4.98 0.79
CA ARG A 127 -19.54 6.01 1.03
C ARG A 127 -19.91 6.72 -0.27
N VAL A 128 -18.92 7.12 -1.06
CA VAL A 128 -19.12 7.78 -2.35
C VAL A 128 -19.72 6.82 -3.38
N GLU A 129 -19.18 5.59 -3.49
CA GLU A 129 -19.72 4.58 -4.42
C GLU A 129 -21.18 4.25 -4.08
N GLY A 130 -21.51 4.04 -2.80
CA GLY A 130 -22.87 3.80 -2.35
C GLY A 130 -23.84 4.94 -2.67
N GLN A 131 -23.42 6.19 -2.47
CA GLN A 131 -24.24 7.36 -2.84
C GLN A 131 -24.52 7.42 -4.34
N MET A 132 -23.52 7.12 -5.18
CA MET A 132 -23.69 7.04 -6.63
C MET A 132 -24.65 5.93 -7.03
N LEU A 133 -24.49 4.73 -6.48
CA LEU A 133 -25.34 3.57 -6.79
C LEU A 133 -26.80 3.79 -6.38
N VAL A 134 -27.06 4.45 -5.25
CA VAL A 134 -28.43 4.79 -4.83
C VAL A 134 -29.09 5.78 -5.80
N GLY A 135 -28.31 6.68 -6.41
CA GLY A 135 -28.81 7.63 -7.41
C GLY A 135 -29.05 7.01 -8.79
N GLU A 136 -28.34 5.93 -9.14
CA GLU A 136 -28.32 5.35 -10.48
C GLU A 136 -29.11 4.04 -10.62
N CYS A 137 -29.36 3.31 -9.52
CA CYS A 137 -29.91 1.96 -9.55
C CYS A 137 -31.23 1.80 -8.78
N ASP A 138 -32.02 0.80 -9.18
CA ASP A 138 -33.11 0.29 -8.35
C ASP A 138 -32.57 -0.62 -7.22
N VAL A 139 -33.43 -0.93 -6.25
CA VAL A 139 -33.03 -1.69 -5.05
C VAL A 139 -32.45 -3.08 -5.41
N PRO A 140 -33.04 -3.88 -6.32
CA PRO A 140 -32.46 -5.16 -6.71
C PRO A 140 -31.08 -5.04 -7.38
N GLU A 141 -30.88 -4.07 -8.27
CA GLU A 141 -29.57 -3.86 -8.91
C GLU A 141 -28.52 -3.36 -7.93
N TYR A 142 -28.89 -2.46 -7.01
CA TYR A 142 -28.04 -2.00 -5.91
C TYR A 142 -27.52 -3.19 -5.09
N MET A 143 -28.42 -4.08 -4.63
CA MET A 143 -28.04 -5.22 -3.80
C MET A 143 -27.06 -6.16 -4.52
N LYS A 144 -27.26 -6.42 -5.81
CA LYS A 144 -26.32 -7.23 -6.62
C LYS A 144 -24.94 -6.59 -6.71
N LYS A 145 -24.88 -5.26 -6.87
CA LYS A 145 -23.60 -4.52 -6.94
C LYS A 145 -22.88 -4.53 -5.59
N VAL A 146 -23.61 -4.39 -4.48
CA VAL A 146 -23.03 -4.50 -3.14
C VAL A 146 -22.49 -5.91 -2.88
N GLU A 147 -23.25 -6.97 -3.20
CA GLU A 147 -22.80 -8.35 -3.04
C GLU A 147 -21.56 -8.64 -3.89
N LYS A 148 -21.54 -8.16 -5.14
CA LYS A 148 -20.35 -8.25 -6.00
C LYS A 148 -19.14 -7.58 -5.35
N ARG A 149 -19.29 -6.37 -4.81
CA ARG A 149 -18.20 -5.64 -4.15
C ARG A 149 -17.70 -6.34 -2.89
N PHE A 150 -18.61 -6.91 -2.11
CA PHE A 150 -18.24 -7.70 -0.94
C PHE A 150 -17.33 -8.87 -1.33
N ASN A 151 -17.69 -9.61 -2.39
CA ASN A 151 -16.89 -10.73 -2.89
C ASN A 151 -15.55 -10.33 -3.52
N GLU A 152 -15.39 -9.06 -3.94
CA GLU A 152 -14.12 -8.56 -4.49
C GLU A 152 -13.11 -8.20 -3.39
N GLU A 153 -13.55 -8.01 -2.14
CA GLU A 153 -12.69 -7.63 -1.01
C GLU A 153 -12.44 -8.79 -0.02
N GLU A 154 -13.12 -9.93 -0.17
CA GLU A 154 -12.79 -11.20 0.52
C GLU A 154 -11.56 -11.89 -0.10
#